data_AF-A0A7X1NYQ3-F1
#
_entry.id   AF-A0A7X1NYQ3-F1
#
_cell.length_a   1.000
_cell.length_b   1.000
_cell.length_c   1.000
_cell.angle_alpha   90.00
_cell.angle_beta   90.00
_cell.angle_gamma   90.00
#
_symmetry.space_group_name_H-M   'P 1'
#
loop_
_entity.id
_entity.type
_entity.pdbx_description
1 polymer ?
#
loop_
_entity_poly.entity_id
_entity_poly.type
_entity_poly.pdbx_seq_one_letter_code
_entity_poly.pdbx_strand_id
1 'polypeptide(L)'
;MSEQPRVAWWVVDALEGRLARVELEDGQFVDLPLASLPRGVREGDVLRMEEQDGDFTLEIDHEETARRRGEAQAQLDALNRPTSGREIDL
;
A
#
# COMPACT_ATOMS: atom_id res chain seq x y z
N MET A 1 -12.87 -31.21 3.68
CA MET A 1 -12.95 -30.05 4.58
C MET A 1 -12.30 -28.92 3.81
N SER A 2 -13.02 -27.86 3.46
CA SER A 2 -12.39 -26.74 2.76
C SER A 2 -11.59 -25.97 3.81
N GLU A 3 -10.27 -26.08 3.79
CA GLU A 3 -9.41 -25.18 4.54
C GLU A 3 -9.63 -23.78 3.98
N GLN A 4 -10.22 -22.91 4.80
CA GLN A 4 -10.41 -21.52 4.40
C GLN A 4 -9.03 -20.85 4.37
N PRO A 5 -8.72 -20.06 3.34
CA PRO A 5 -7.44 -19.39 3.25
C PRO A 5 -7.27 -18.46 4.45
N ARG A 6 -6.07 -18.47 5.05
CA ARG A 6 -5.74 -17.52 6.12
C ARG A 6 -5.25 -16.25 5.47
N VAL A 7 -5.87 -15.13 5.82
CA VAL A 7 -5.50 -13.81 5.30
C VAL A 7 -4.88 -13.01 6.43
N ALA A 8 -3.76 -12.36 6.16
CA ALA A 8 -3.06 -11.47 7.07
C ALA A 8 -2.53 -10.22 6.36
N TRP A 9 -2.27 -9.15 7.11
CA TRP A 9 -1.79 -7.86 6.61
C TRP A 9 -0.46 -7.51 7.22
N TRP A 10 0.56 -7.34 6.38
CA TRP A 10 1.91 -7.02 6.81
C TRP A 10 2.35 -5.67 6.28
N VAL A 11 3.23 -4.98 6.99
CA VAL A 11 3.71 -3.63 6.61
C VAL A 11 5.20 -3.68 6.33
N VAL A 12 5.62 -3.11 5.21
CA VAL A 12 7.05 -2.97 4.90
C VAL A 12 7.62 -1.79 5.68
N ASP A 13 8.38 -2.07 6.74
CA ASP A 13 8.97 -1.06 7.63
C ASP A 13 10.21 -0.41 7.04
N ALA A 14 11.08 -1.19 6.39
CA ALA A 14 12.31 -0.68 5.77
C ALA A 14 12.79 -1.57 4.62
N LEU A 15 13.48 -0.98 3.64
CA LEU A 15 14.18 -1.70 2.58
C LEU A 15 15.70 -1.54 2.72
N GLU A 16 16.37 -2.62 3.11
CA GLU A 16 17.82 -2.65 3.37
C GLU A 16 18.55 -3.51 2.34
N GLY A 17 19.02 -2.85 1.27
CA GLY A 17 19.79 -3.51 0.21
C GLY A 17 18.99 -4.54 -0.57
N ARG A 18 19.06 -5.82 -0.15
CA ARG A 18 18.33 -6.95 -0.76
C ARG A 18 17.27 -7.57 0.15
N LEU A 19 17.09 -7.01 1.34
CA LEU A 19 16.12 -7.45 2.33
C LEU A 19 15.08 -6.36 2.55
N ALA A 20 13.89 -6.78 2.93
CA ALA A 20 12.84 -5.93 3.44
C ALA A 20 12.54 -6.35 4.88
N ARG A 21 12.54 -5.38 5.78
CA ARG A 21 12.04 -5.57 7.13
C ARG A 21 10.53 -5.39 7.10
N VAL A 22 9.79 -6.38 7.56
CA VAL A 22 8.34 -6.44 7.48
C VAL A 22 7.75 -6.65 8.87
N GLU A 23 6.82 -5.78 9.25
CA GLU A 23 6.03 -5.89 10.48
C GLU A 23 4.81 -6.78 10.23
N LEU A 24 4.63 -7.79 11.09
CA LEU A 24 3.50 -8.72 11.10
C LEU A 24 2.37 -8.16 11.98
N GLU A 25 1.16 -8.73 11.87
CA GLU A 25 -0.01 -8.29 12.66
C GLU A 25 0.16 -8.42 14.18
N ASP A 26 1.04 -9.31 14.64
CA ASP A 26 1.37 -9.48 16.06
C ASP A 26 2.37 -8.43 16.57
N GLY A 27 2.82 -7.50 15.71
CA GLY A 27 3.83 -6.48 16.01
C GLY A 27 5.27 -7.02 15.98
N GLN A 28 5.46 -8.27 15.53
CA GLN A 28 6.79 -8.83 15.29
C GLN A 28 7.37 -8.36 13.96
N PHE A 29 8.70 -8.29 13.86
CA PHE A 29 9.39 -7.95 12.62
C PHE A 29 10.12 -9.16 12.06
N VAL A 30 10.05 -9.34 10.75
CA VAL A 30 10.77 -10.37 10.00
C VAL A 30 11.52 -9.77 8.82
N ASP A 31 12.70 -10.31 8.52
CA ASP A 31 13.48 -9.93 7.35
C ASP A 31 13.17 -10.87 6.19
N LEU A 32 12.59 -10.34 5.11
CA LEU A 32 12.25 -11.08 3.90
C LEU A 32 13.17 -10.66 2.75
N PRO A 33 13.67 -11.61 1.91
CA PRO A 33 14.34 -11.26 0.68
C PRO A 33 13.43 -10.45 -0.24
N LEU A 34 13.94 -9.36 -0.82
CA LEU A 34 13.21 -8.58 -1.82
C LEU A 34 12.74 -9.43 -3.02
N ALA A 35 13.47 -10.50 -3.33
CA ALA A 35 13.12 -11.44 -4.39
C ALA A 35 11.87 -12.29 -4.07
N SER A 36 11.51 -12.39 -2.78
CA SER A 36 10.31 -13.08 -2.30
C SER A 36 9.10 -12.14 -2.19
N LEU A 37 9.29 -10.84 -2.37
CA LEU A 37 8.23 -9.84 -2.32
C LEU A 37 7.72 -9.50 -3.73
N PRO A 38 6.49 -8.96 -3.83
CA PRO A 38 5.97 -8.46 -5.09
C PRO A 38 6.88 -7.37 -5.69
N ARG A 39 6.96 -7.35 -7.01
CA ARG A 39 7.79 -6.36 -7.72
C ARG A 39 7.25 -4.95 -7.49
N GLY A 40 8.16 -4.04 -7.16
CA GLY A 40 7.85 -2.62 -7.01
C GLY A 40 7.42 -2.21 -5.61
N VAL A 41 7.53 -3.12 -4.63
CA VAL A 41 7.33 -2.84 -3.21
C VAL A 41 8.20 -1.67 -2.72
N ARG A 42 7.65 -0.87 -1.82
CA ARG A 42 8.29 0.29 -1.20
C ARG A 42 8.12 0.23 0.32
N GLU A 43 8.97 0.98 1.00
CA GLU A 43 8.77 1.28 2.42
C GLU A 43 7.38 1.91 2.63
N GLY A 44 6.66 1.42 3.64
CA GLY A 44 5.30 1.81 3.99
C GLY A 44 4.19 1.10 3.20
N ASP A 45 4.51 0.23 2.23
CA ASP A 45 3.49 -0.56 1.53
C ASP A 45 2.89 -1.62 2.46
N VAL A 46 1.59 -1.86 2.30
CA VAL A 46 0.86 -2.93 2.97
C VAL A 46 0.77 -4.12 2.02
N LEU A 47 1.15 -5.29 2.53
CA LEU A 47 1.10 -6.55 1.83
C LEU A 47 -0.06 -7.39 2.37
N ARG A 48 -0.88 -7.90 1.47
CA ARG A 48 -1.88 -8.93 1.77
C ARG A 48 -1.22 -10.30 1.61
N MET A 49 -1.15 -11.04 2.72
CA MET A 49 -0.69 -12.41 2.74
C MET A 49 -1.91 -13.34 2.72
N GLU A 50 -1.92 -14.28 1.79
CA GLU A 50 -2.91 -15.36 1.74
C GLU A 50 -2.20 -16.70 1.83
N GLU A 51 -2.54 -17.51 2.84
CA GLU A 51 -2.05 -18.87 3.01
C GLU A 51 -3.16 -19.87 2.63
N GLN A 52 -2.84 -20.77 1.71
CA GLN A 52 -3.74 -21.85 1.28
C GLN A 52 -2.94 -23.13 1.04
N ASP A 53 -3.36 -24.24 1.67
CA ASP A 53 -2.76 -25.57 1.48
C ASP A 53 -1.24 -25.65 1.76
N GLY A 54 -0.74 -24.81 2.68
CA GLY A 54 0.68 -24.71 3.04
C GLY A 54 1.54 -23.88 2.07
N ASP A 55 0.92 -23.31 1.04
CA ASP A 55 1.53 -22.28 0.19
C ASP A 55 1.08 -20.89 0.68
N PHE A 56 1.91 -19.87 0.46
CA PHE A 56 1.56 -18.49 0.78
C PHE A 56 1.86 -17.55 -0.39
N THR A 57 0.94 -16.65 -0.64
CA THR A 57 1.05 -15.60 -1.66
C THR A 57 1.06 -14.23 -1.00
N LEU A 58 1.92 -13.35 -1.50
CA LEU A 58 1.99 -11.94 -1.10
C LEU A 58 1.57 -11.07 -2.27
N GLU A 59 0.68 -10.13 -2.02
CA GLU A 59 0.26 -9.11 -2.98
C GLU A 59 0.36 -7.72 -2.34
N ILE A 60 0.78 -6.72 -3.12
CA ILE A 60 0.70 -5.33 -2.65
C ILE A 60 -0.76 -4.90 -2.71
N ASP A 61 -1.29 -4.38 -1.60
CA ASP A 61 -2.63 -3.80 -1.60
C ASP A 61 -2.61 -2.45 -2.34
N HIS A 62 -2.81 -2.52 -3.65
CA HIS A 62 -2.85 -1.37 -4.53
C HIS A 62 -4.13 -0.53 -4.36
N GLU A 63 -5.20 -1.06 -3.72
CA GLU A 63 -6.45 -0.31 -3.49
C GLU A 63 -6.29 0.76 -2.41
N GLU A 64 -5.64 0.46 -1.28
CA GLU A 64 -5.35 1.47 -0.25
C GLU A 64 -4.29 2.48 -0.76
N THR A 65 -3.37 2.03 -1.62
CA THR A 65 -2.37 2.87 -2.29
C THR A 65 -3.01 3.85 -3.29
N ALA A 66 -4.04 3.40 -4.03
CA ALA A 66 -4.80 4.23 -4.96
C ALA A 66 -5.72 5.22 -4.23
N ARG A 67 -6.34 4.80 -3.11
CA ARG A 67 -7.20 5.65 -2.28
C ARG A 67 -6.46 6.87 -1.73
N ARG A 68 -5.25 6.68 -1.17
CA ARG A 68 -4.41 7.81 -0.67
C ARG A 68 -3.93 8.74 -1.79
N ARG A 69 -3.66 8.23 -3.01
CA ARG A 69 -3.33 9.07 -4.17
C ARG A 69 -4.51 9.90 -4.66
N GLY A 70 -5.74 9.36 -4.58
CA GLY A 70 -6.96 10.09 -4.94
C GLY A 70 -7.23 11.29 -4.01
N GLU A 71 -7.03 11.11 -2.71
CA GLU A 71 -7.30 12.17 -1.70
C GLU A 71 -6.28 13.33 -1.77
N ALA A 72 -5.01 13.04 -2.05
CA ALA A 72 -3.99 14.06 -2.24
C ALA A 72 -4.23 14.92 -3.50
N GLN A 73 -4.76 14.32 -4.57
CA GLN A 73 -5.08 15.03 -5.82
C GLN A 73 -6.32 15.93 -5.67
N ALA A 74 -7.31 15.52 -4.86
CA ALA A 74 -8.52 16.30 -4.62
C ALA A 74 -8.27 17.60 -3.84
N GLN A 75 -7.30 17.63 -2.91
CA GLN A 75 -6.93 18.85 -2.19
C GLN A 75 -6.19 19.87 -3.07
N LEU A 76 -5.35 19.41 -4.00
CA LEU A 76 -4.66 20.28 -4.97
C LEU A 76 -5.60 20.87 -6.02
N ASP A 77 -6.66 20.15 -6.39
CA ASP A 77 -7.69 20.64 -7.31
C ASP A 77 -8.62 21.68 -6.65
N ALA A 78 -8.97 21.45 -5.38
CA ALA A 78 -9.79 22.39 -4.60
C ALA A 78 -9.09 23.75 -4.38
N LEU A 79 -7.76 23.79 -4.27
CA LEU A 79 -6.98 25.03 -4.16
C LEU A 79 -6.82 25.78 -5.49
N ASN A 80 -7.02 25.11 -6.63
CA ASN A 80 -6.79 25.68 -7.97
C ASN A 80 -8.04 26.29 -8.61
N ARG A 81 -9.17 26.41 -7.90
CA ARG A 81 -10.31 27.17 -8.44
C ARG A 81 -9.97 28.66 -8.44
N PRO A 82 -9.81 29.32 -9.60
CA PRO A 82 -9.85 30.76 -9.61
C PRO A 82 -11.23 31.17 -9.10
N THR A 83 -11.25 31.99 -8.04
CA THR A 83 -12.41 32.80 -7.71
C THR A 83 -12.70 33.61 -8.96
N SER A 84 -13.75 33.24 -9.68
CA SER A 84 -14.23 34.00 -10.84
C SER A 84 -14.63 35.38 -10.32
N GLY A 85 -13.68 36.30 -10.40
CA GLY A 85 -13.86 37.71 -10.10
C GLY A 85 -14.90 38.29 -11.03
N ARG A 86 -15.78 39.07 -10.41
CA ARG A 86 -16.90 39.82 -10.99
C ARG A 86 -16.50 40.67 -12.21
N GLU A 87 -17.46 40.75 -13.14
CA GLU A 87 -17.96 41.95 -13.81
C GLU A 87 -16.95 42.96 -14.37
N ILE A 88 -16.79 43.00 -15.70
CA ILE A 88 -16.71 44.26 -16.47
C ILE A 88 -16.94 43.99 -17.97
N ASP A 89 -18.06 44.45 -18.51
CA ASP A 89 -18.22 44.78 -19.93
C ASP A 89 -18.33 46.31 -19.98
N LEU A 90 -17.46 46.94 -20.78
CA LEU A 90 -17.28 48.38 -20.93
C LEU A 90 -18.09 48.91 -22.12
#